data_AF-A0A0L8M489-F1
#
_entry.id   AF-A0A0L8M489-F1
#
_cell.length_a   1.000
_cell.length_b   1.000
_cell.length_c   1.000
_cell.angle_alpha   90.00
_cell.angle_beta   90.00
_cell.angle_gamma   90.00
#
_symmetry.space_group_name_H-M   'P 1'
#
loop_
_entity.id
_entity.type
_entity.pdbx_description
1 polymer ?
#
loop_
_entity_poly.entity_id
_entity_poly.type
_entity_poly.pdbx_seq_one_letter_code
_entity_poly.pdbx_strand_id
1 'polypeptide(L)'
;MGNTFVTLFWRRRLLDQAVQRLEDRGFRIVRLAAGRWSTEQDMHRDIAAALQFPDYYGNNLDALNDCLGDVACYGGYGDSAEGSGLVLAFTDYDRFAAACPRAAHAVLDIIADRARRAAVLQRRLICLVHSNDPDIRFDAVGAMPVLWNSDEWLDANRRGSAADPRHEWPRETGVGGGR
;
A
#
# COMPACT_ATOMS: atom_id res chain seq x y z
N MET A 1 2.78 9.60 14.98
CA MET A 1 2.90 9.03 13.62
C MET A 1 1.50 8.82 13.10
N GLY A 2 1.17 9.33 11.91
CA GLY A 2 -0.10 8.98 11.27
C GLY A 2 -0.15 7.47 11.03
N ASN A 3 -1.32 6.86 11.17
CA ASN A 3 -1.52 5.43 10.98
C ASN A 3 -1.56 5.10 9.46
N THR A 4 -0.42 5.26 8.78
CA THR A 4 -0.27 5.08 7.33
C THR A 4 0.98 4.25 7.02
N PHE A 5 0.93 3.54 5.89
CA PHE A 5 2.08 2.81 5.35
C PHE A 5 3.02 3.71 4.53
N VAL A 6 2.57 4.90 4.12
CA VAL A 6 3.34 5.86 3.32
C VAL A 6 3.46 7.18 4.07
N THR A 7 4.68 7.59 4.39
CA THR A 7 4.94 8.85 5.12
C THR A 7 5.76 9.81 4.26
N LEU A 8 5.26 11.03 4.09
CA LEU A 8 5.94 12.10 3.35
C LEU A 8 6.83 12.95 4.27
N PHE A 9 8.01 13.30 3.78
CA PHE A 9 9.01 14.14 4.43
C PHE A 9 9.42 15.27 3.49
N TRP A 10 9.41 16.49 4.02
CA TRP A 10 10.02 17.63 3.33
C TRP A 10 11.50 17.81 3.70
N ARG A 11 11.86 17.58 4.97
CA ARG A 11 13.24 17.74 5.44
C ARG A 11 14.02 16.44 5.31
N ARG A 12 15.04 16.43 4.45
CA ARG A 12 15.97 15.29 4.26
C ARG A 12 16.48 14.70 5.57
N ARG A 13 16.94 15.55 6.50
CA ARG A 13 17.43 15.11 7.83
C ARG A 13 16.39 14.29 8.61
N LEU A 14 15.10 14.61 8.51
CA LEU A 14 14.05 13.89 9.23
C LEU A 14 13.78 12.52 8.58
N LEU A 15 13.86 12.44 7.25
CA LEU A 15 13.84 11.15 6.54
C LEU A 15 15.02 10.29 6.99
N ASP A 16 16.24 10.81 6.98
CA ASP A 16 17.43 10.04 7.34
C ASP A 16 17.38 9.53 8.78
N GLN A 17 16.91 10.36 9.72
CA GLN A 17 16.66 9.93 11.09
C GLN A 17 15.58 8.85 11.20
N ALA A 18 14.53 8.90 10.37
CA ALA A 18 13.49 7.88 10.35
C ALA A 18 14.02 6.55 9.79
N VAL A 19 14.82 6.61 8.72
CA VAL A 19 15.48 5.44 8.15
C VAL A 19 16.43 4.81 9.17
N GLN A 20 17.30 5.60 9.82
CA GLN A 20 18.23 5.08 10.83
C GLN A 20 17.49 4.37 11.96
N ARG A 21 16.41 4.96 12.49
CA ARG A 21 15.61 4.32 13.55
C ARG A 21 14.98 2.99 13.13
N LEU A 22 14.65 2.82 11.85
CA LEU A 22 14.10 1.56 11.34
C LEU A 22 15.21 0.54 11.09
N GLU A 23 16.35 0.98 10.58
CA GLU A 23 17.54 0.16 10.42
C GLU A 23 18.04 -0.39 11.77
N ASP A 24 18.10 0.44 12.81
CA ASP A 24 18.45 0.05 14.19
C ASP A 24 17.47 -0.98 14.78
N ARG A 25 16.26 -1.09 14.21
CA ARG A 25 15.22 -2.08 14.59
C ARG A 25 15.25 -3.33 13.70
N GLY A 26 16.26 -3.49 12.86
CA GLY A 26 16.45 -4.64 11.99
C GLY A 26 15.58 -4.63 10.74
N PHE A 27 15.08 -3.48 10.30
CA PHE A 27 14.43 -3.38 9.00
C PHE A 27 15.46 -3.37 7.88
N ARG A 28 15.18 -4.09 6.79
CA ARG A 28 15.91 -3.96 5.54
C ARG A 28 15.52 -2.63 4.89
N ILE A 29 16.51 -1.79 4.64
CA ILE A 29 16.30 -0.49 4.00
C ILE A 29 16.68 -0.57 2.52
N VAL A 30 15.76 -0.18 1.65
CA VAL A 30 16.00 0.01 0.22
C VAL A 30 15.84 1.49 -0.11
N ARG A 31 16.93 2.15 -0.47
CA ARG A 31 16.97 3.59 -0.79
C ARG A 31 16.92 3.78 -2.30
N LEU A 32 16.02 4.63 -2.78
CA LEU A 32 15.75 4.82 -4.20
C LEU A 32 15.83 6.32 -4.55
N ALA A 33 16.63 6.64 -5.57
CA ALA A 33 16.90 7.99 -6.03
C ALA A 33 15.88 8.47 -7.07
N ALA A 34 14.63 8.67 -6.64
CA ALA A 34 13.52 9.07 -7.51
C ALA A 34 13.74 10.40 -8.24
N GLY A 35 14.63 11.26 -7.73
CA GLY A 35 15.04 12.48 -8.42
C GLY A 35 15.71 12.28 -9.78
N ARG A 36 16.07 11.04 -10.15
CA ARG A 36 16.63 10.65 -11.45
C ARG A 36 15.59 10.07 -12.42
N TRP A 37 14.37 9.83 -11.96
CA TRP A 37 13.33 9.22 -12.78
C TRP A 37 12.64 10.27 -13.62
N SER A 38 12.98 10.30 -14.91
CA SER A 38 12.34 11.19 -15.89
C SER A 38 11.20 10.49 -16.62
N THR A 39 11.17 9.16 -16.54
CA THR A 39 10.16 8.29 -17.16
C THR A 39 9.69 7.22 -16.18
N GLU A 40 8.54 6.60 -16.46
CA GLU A 40 8.06 5.43 -15.72
C GLU A 40 9.02 4.24 -15.84
N GLN A 41 9.70 4.10 -16.98
CA GLN A 41 10.71 3.06 -17.21
C GLN A 41 11.94 3.23 -16.30
N ASP A 42 12.34 4.46 -15.99
CA ASP A 42 13.43 4.70 -15.04
C ASP A 42 13.09 4.19 -13.64
N MET A 43 11.86 4.44 -13.22
CA MET A 43 11.32 3.94 -11.96
C MET A 43 11.29 2.42 -11.94
N HIS A 44 10.73 1.78 -12.97
CA HIS A 44 10.66 0.32 -13.05
C HIS A 44 12.03 -0.34 -12.98
N ARG A 45 13.00 0.15 -13.75
CA ARG A 45 14.38 -0.35 -13.75
C ARG A 45 15.00 -0.25 -12.36
N ASP A 46 14.92 0.91 -11.73
CA ASP A 46 15.59 1.16 -10.46
C ASP A 46 14.95 0.37 -9.31
N ILE A 47 13.61 0.26 -9.28
CA ILE A 47 12.89 -0.55 -8.29
C ILE A 47 13.21 -2.05 -8.49
N ALA A 48 13.11 -2.54 -9.72
CA ALA A 48 13.37 -3.94 -10.04
C ALA A 48 14.79 -4.35 -9.66
N ALA A 49 15.79 -3.52 -9.98
CA ALA A 49 17.17 -3.76 -9.60
C ALA A 49 17.36 -3.76 -8.08
N ALA A 50 16.78 -2.79 -7.37
CA ALA A 50 16.97 -2.65 -5.93
C ALA A 50 16.27 -3.74 -5.11
N LEU A 51 15.14 -4.25 -5.61
CA LEU A 51 14.39 -5.36 -5.00
C LEU A 51 14.74 -6.73 -5.58
N GLN A 52 15.63 -6.78 -6.56
CA GLN A 52 16.05 -8.00 -7.24
C GLN A 52 14.85 -8.77 -7.80
N PHE A 53 13.96 -8.04 -8.48
CA PHE A 53 12.84 -8.65 -9.19
C PHE A 53 13.33 -9.64 -10.26
N PRO A 54 12.53 -10.66 -10.58
CA PRO A 54 12.91 -11.69 -11.53
C PRO A 54 13.03 -11.16 -12.97
N ASP A 55 13.78 -11.86 -13.82
CA ASP A 55 14.03 -11.48 -15.21
C ASP A 55 12.76 -11.36 -16.07
N TYR A 56 11.67 -12.03 -15.66
CA TYR A 56 10.37 -11.94 -16.33
C TYR A 56 9.54 -10.71 -15.90
N TYR A 57 10.12 -9.77 -15.14
CA TYR A 57 9.45 -8.55 -14.72
C TYR A 57 8.96 -7.72 -15.93
N GLY A 58 7.65 -7.52 -16.00
CA GLY A 58 6.97 -6.93 -17.17
C GLY A 58 7.14 -5.43 -17.37
N ASN A 59 7.88 -4.72 -16.51
CA ASN A 59 8.14 -3.26 -16.59
C ASN A 59 6.87 -2.41 -16.74
N ASN A 60 5.82 -2.76 -15.99
CA ASN A 60 4.57 -2.00 -15.89
C ASN A 60 4.03 -2.05 -14.46
N LEU A 61 3.01 -1.23 -14.16
CA LEU A 61 2.44 -1.11 -12.81
C LEU A 61 1.79 -2.40 -12.29
N ASP A 62 1.19 -3.22 -13.15
CA ASP A 62 0.62 -4.51 -12.75
C ASP A 62 1.73 -5.48 -12.32
N ALA A 63 2.81 -5.55 -13.10
CA ALA A 63 4.00 -6.34 -12.75
C ALA A 63 4.66 -5.83 -11.47
N LEU A 64 4.71 -4.51 -11.25
CA LEU A 64 5.19 -3.91 -10.00
C LEU A 64 4.35 -4.38 -8.81
N ASN A 65 3.03 -4.33 -8.95
CA ASN A 65 2.08 -4.74 -7.93
C ASN A 65 2.24 -6.23 -7.55
N ASP A 66 2.45 -7.10 -8.54
CA ASP A 66 2.63 -8.52 -8.31
C ASP A 66 3.97 -8.81 -7.63
N CYS A 67 5.08 -8.36 -8.21
CA CYS A 67 6.42 -8.63 -7.68
C CYS A 67 6.64 -7.98 -6.30
N LEU A 68 6.14 -6.76 -6.07
CA LEU A 68 6.21 -6.14 -4.75
C LEU A 68 5.35 -6.90 -3.73
N GLY A 69 4.21 -7.44 -4.16
CA GLY A 69 3.37 -8.30 -3.32
C GLY A 69 4.12 -9.52 -2.84
N ASP A 70 4.84 -10.20 -3.73
CA ASP A 70 5.66 -11.35 -3.38
C ASP A 70 6.75 -10.97 -2.37
N VAL A 71 7.50 -9.91 -2.65
CA VAL A 71 8.56 -9.42 -1.76
C VAL A 71 8.02 -9.04 -0.38
N ALA A 72 6.86 -8.38 -0.32
CA ALA A 72 6.26 -7.91 0.93
C ALA A 72 5.67 -9.06 1.77
N CYS A 73 5.06 -10.05 1.13
CA CYS A 73 4.34 -11.14 1.81
C CYS A 73 5.24 -12.34 2.14
N TYR A 74 6.17 -12.68 1.23
CA TYR A 74 6.97 -13.90 1.32
C TYR A 74 8.46 -13.65 1.57
N GLY A 75 8.87 -12.38 1.57
CA GLY A 75 10.27 -11.97 1.70
C GLY A 75 10.90 -11.75 0.33
N GLY A 76 12.04 -11.04 0.32
CA GLY A 76 12.77 -10.81 -0.93
C GLY A 76 13.28 -12.12 -1.54
N TYR A 77 13.55 -12.11 -2.85
CA TYR A 77 14.15 -13.23 -3.58
C TYR A 77 15.60 -13.56 -3.12
N GLY A 78 16.08 -12.96 -2.02
CA GLY A 78 17.36 -13.18 -1.38
C GLY A 78 17.27 -13.07 0.15
N ASP A 79 17.74 -14.14 0.79
CA ASP A 79 18.06 -14.42 2.21
C ASP A 79 17.79 -13.29 3.23
N SER A 80 16.53 -12.93 3.41
CA SER A 80 16.11 -12.00 4.47
C SER A 80 15.54 -12.83 5.61
N ALA A 81 16.16 -12.77 6.79
CA ALA A 81 15.72 -13.52 7.96
C ALA A 81 14.22 -13.32 8.23
N GLU A 82 13.53 -14.41 8.55
CA GLU A 82 12.09 -14.41 8.87
C GLU A 82 11.77 -13.32 9.89
N GLY A 83 10.81 -12.46 9.54
CA GLY A 83 10.33 -11.40 10.42
C GLY A 83 10.99 -10.03 10.24
N SER A 84 12.03 -9.88 9.43
CA SER A 84 12.57 -8.55 9.08
C SER A 84 11.59 -7.75 8.21
N GLY A 85 11.29 -6.51 8.59
CA GLY A 85 10.41 -5.63 7.80
C GLY A 85 11.19 -4.95 6.67
N LEU A 86 10.51 -4.60 5.58
CA LEU A 86 11.08 -3.86 4.45
C LEU A 86 10.70 -2.38 4.54
N VAL A 87 11.66 -1.50 4.27
CA VAL A 87 11.44 -0.06 4.11
C VAL A 87 11.88 0.36 2.71
N LEU A 88 10.98 0.97 1.96
CA LEU A 88 11.31 1.70 0.73
C LEU A 88 11.45 3.18 1.07
N ALA A 89 12.62 3.76 0.81
CA ALA A 89 12.90 5.16 1.06
C ALA A 89 13.18 5.89 -0.26
N PHE A 90 12.19 6.65 -0.74
CA PHE A 90 12.33 7.47 -1.94
C PHE A 90 12.89 8.85 -1.64
N THR A 91 13.75 9.31 -2.54
CA THR A 91 14.43 10.59 -2.40
C THR A 91 14.15 11.47 -3.62
N ASP A 92 13.80 12.74 -3.37
CA ASP A 92 13.47 13.75 -4.40
C ASP A 92 12.32 13.29 -5.32
N TYR A 93 11.28 12.74 -4.71
CA TYR A 93 10.12 12.15 -5.38
C TYR A 93 9.27 13.19 -6.12
N ASP A 94 9.39 14.47 -5.76
CA ASP A 94 8.78 15.60 -6.48
C ASP A 94 9.10 15.59 -7.98
N ARG A 95 10.34 15.23 -8.36
CA ARG A 95 10.74 15.20 -9.76
C ARG A 95 10.00 14.11 -10.54
N PHE A 96 9.89 12.92 -9.96
CA PHE A 96 9.13 11.83 -10.56
C PHE A 96 7.63 12.16 -10.60
N ALA A 97 7.09 12.74 -9.53
CA ALA A 97 5.69 13.18 -9.47
C ALA A 97 5.37 14.26 -10.50
N ALA A 98 6.32 15.17 -10.81
CA ALA A 98 6.14 16.15 -11.88
C ALA A 98 6.25 15.52 -13.28
N ALA A 99 7.20 14.59 -13.49
CA ALA A 99 7.43 13.96 -14.79
C ALA A 99 6.35 12.94 -15.16
N CYS A 100 5.88 12.14 -14.20
CA CYS A 100 4.92 11.06 -14.38
C CYS A 100 3.87 11.05 -13.25
N PRO A 101 2.97 12.05 -13.16
CA PRO A 101 2.07 12.21 -12.01
C PRO A 101 1.20 10.99 -11.71
N ARG A 102 0.63 10.37 -12.75
CA ARG A 102 -0.23 9.19 -12.61
C ARG A 102 0.56 7.98 -12.08
N ALA A 103 1.74 7.71 -12.64
CA ALA A 103 2.59 6.61 -12.21
C ALA A 103 3.11 6.84 -10.78
N ALA A 104 3.50 8.07 -10.44
CA ALA A 104 3.95 8.42 -9.10
C ALA A 104 2.87 8.17 -8.05
N HIS A 105 1.63 8.60 -8.31
CA HIS A 105 0.53 8.29 -7.39
C HIS A 105 0.27 6.78 -7.31
N ALA A 106 0.20 6.09 -8.46
CA ALA A 106 -0.06 4.65 -8.50
C ALA A 106 1.00 3.82 -7.76
N VAL A 107 2.28 4.20 -7.82
CA VAL A 107 3.36 3.54 -7.07
C VAL A 107 3.13 3.64 -5.57
N LEU A 108 2.77 4.82 -5.05
CA LEU A 108 2.46 4.98 -3.62
C LEU A 108 1.23 4.16 -3.21
N ASP A 109 0.21 4.12 -4.07
CA ASP A 109 -1.01 3.33 -3.88
C ASP A 109 -0.73 1.83 -3.83
N ILE A 110 0.04 1.32 -4.78
CA ILE A 110 0.48 -0.08 -4.83
C ILE A 110 1.23 -0.42 -3.54
N ILE A 111 2.19 0.41 -3.13
CA ILE A 111 2.95 0.15 -1.91
C ILE A 111 2.06 0.13 -0.67
N ALA A 112 1.09 1.05 -0.56
CA ALA A 112 0.14 1.09 0.54
C ALA A 112 -0.76 -0.16 0.57
N ASP A 113 -1.28 -0.60 -0.57
CA ASP A 113 -2.08 -1.84 -0.67
C ASP A 113 -1.25 -3.07 -0.29
N ARG A 114 -0.04 -3.20 -0.84
CA ARG A 114 0.86 -4.32 -0.53
C ARG A 114 1.25 -4.33 0.95
N ALA A 115 1.50 -3.17 1.54
CA ALA A 115 1.83 -3.06 2.96
C ALA A 115 0.69 -3.48 3.88
N ARG A 116 -0.56 -3.10 3.53
CA ARG A 116 -1.76 -3.56 4.23
C ARG A 116 -1.92 -5.08 4.15
N ARG A 117 -1.72 -5.69 2.98
CA ARG A 117 -1.78 -7.15 2.81
C ARG A 117 -0.70 -7.86 3.61
N ALA A 118 0.53 -7.35 3.57
CA ALA A 118 1.66 -7.87 4.34
C ALA A 118 1.38 -7.84 5.86
N ALA A 119 0.72 -6.79 6.36
CA ALA A 119 0.37 -6.68 7.78
C ALA A 119 -0.55 -7.80 8.27
N VAL A 120 -1.47 -8.30 7.42
CA VAL A 120 -2.32 -9.46 7.75
C VAL A 120 -1.47 -10.71 8.00
N LEU A 121 -0.38 -10.86 7.25
CA LEU A 121 0.59 -11.96 7.37
C LEU A 121 1.65 -11.72 8.46
N GLN A 122 1.47 -10.73 9.33
CA GLN A 122 2.46 -10.31 10.33
C GLN A 122 3.82 -9.90 9.72
N ARG A 123 3.80 -9.47 8.45
CA ARG A 123 4.93 -8.88 7.74
C ARG A 123 4.81 -7.35 7.76
N ARG A 124 5.90 -6.65 7.51
CA ARG A 124 5.97 -5.19 7.65
C ARG A 124 6.61 -4.59 6.41
N LEU A 125 5.86 -3.76 5.69
CA LEU A 125 6.35 -2.91 4.60
C LEU A 125 6.03 -1.46 4.95
N ILE A 126 7.04 -0.59 4.86
CA ILE A 126 6.92 0.84 5.14
C ILE A 126 7.48 1.62 3.96
N CYS A 127 6.81 2.69 3.57
CA CYS A 127 7.28 3.62 2.54
C CYS A 127 7.54 4.99 3.15
N LEU A 128 8.74 5.51 2.93
CA LEU A 128 9.15 6.85 3.32
C LEU A 128 9.46 7.63 2.04
N VAL A 129 8.78 8.76 1.85
CA VAL A 129 8.88 9.56 0.64
C VAL A 129 9.48 10.92 1.01
N HIS A 130 10.49 11.38 0.28
CA HIS A 130 10.98 12.74 0.41
C HIS A 130 10.67 13.58 -0.83
N SER A 131 10.22 14.81 -0.59
CA SER A 131 10.00 15.85 -1.61
C SER A 131 10.75 17.12 -1.24
N ASN A 132 11.41 17.77 -2.21
CA ASN A 132 11.91 19.15 -2.03
C ASN A 132 10.81 20.21 -2.15
N ASP A 133 9.69 19.85 -2.79
CA ASP A 133 8.51 20.69 -2.89
C ASP A 133 7.64 20.54 -1.61
N PRO A 134 7.53 21.59 -0.77
CA PRO A 134 6.70 21.55 0.44
C PRO A 134 5.19 21.57 0.14
N ASP A 135 4.80 21.97 -1.07
CA ASP A 135 3.41 22.14 -1.48
C ASP A 135 2.87 20.93 -2.26
N ILE A 136 3.71 19.91 -2.49
CA ILE A 136 3.31 18.67 -3.16
C ILE A 136 2.08 18.04 -2.50
N ARG A 137 1.12 17.62 -3.31
CA ARG A 137 -0.10 16.92 -2.88
C ARG A 137 -0.28 15.63 -3.66
N PHE A 138 -0.84 14.65 -2.97
CA PHE A 138 -1.33 13.41 -3.55
C PHE A 138 -2.80 13.26 -3.15
N ASP A 139 -3.57 12.60 -4.00
CA ASP A 139 -4.87 12.08 -3.60
C ASP A 139 -4.71 11.05 -2.47
N ALA A 140 -5.82 10.61 -1.87
CA ALA A 140 -5.77 9.67 -0.76
C ALA A 140 -5.11 8.34 -1.18
N VAL A 141 -3.93 8.06 -0.62
CA VAL A 141 -3.13 6.87 -0.93
C VAL A 141 -3.59 5.66 -0.10
N GLY A 142 -3.79 4.52 -0.75
CA GLY A 142 -4.25 3.27 -0.14
C GLY A 142 -5.71 3.32 0.31
N ALA A 143 -6.50 4.25 -0.22
CA ALA A 143 -7.91 4.39 0.09
C ALA A 143 -8.68 3.13 -0.32
N MET A 144 -9.38 2.51 0.64
CA MET A 144 -10.20 1.32 0.41
C MET A 144 -11.66 1.59 0.76
N PRO A 145 -12.61 1.32 -0.13
CA PRO A 145 -14.02 1.32 0.24
C PRO A 145 -14.29 0.17 1.21
N VAL A 146 -15.42 0.25 1.92
CA VAL A 146 -15.96 -0.92 2.61
C VAL A 146 -16.39 -1.93 1.57
N LEU A 147 -15.77 -3.11 1.60
CA LEU A 147 -16.07 -4.21 0.70
C LEU A 147 -16.94 -5.24 1.40
N TRP A 148 -17.79 -5.90 0.63
CA TRP A 148 -18.43 -7.14 1.03
C TRP A 148 -17.35 -8.22 1.23
N ASN A 149 -17.63 -9.20 2.10
CA ASN A 149 -16.76 -10.38 2.20
C ASN A 149 -16.75 -11.18 0.90
N SER A 150 -15.80 -12.10 0.77
CA SER A 150 -15.58 -12.90 -0.44
C SER A 150 -16.79 -13.72 -0.88
N ASP A 151 -17.66 -14.11 0.04
CA ASP A 151 -18.79 -14.99 -0.25
C ASP A 151 -20.00 -14.15 -0.70
N GLU A 152 -20.10 -12.92 -0.18
CA GLU A 152 -21.19 -11.98 -0.46
C GLU A 152 -20.83 -10.90 -1.47
N TRP A 153 -19.66 -10.92 -2.12
CA TRP A 153 -19.25 -9.78 -2.97
C TRP A 153 -20.13 -9.58 -4.21
N LEU A 154 -20.67 -10.65 -4.78
CA LEU A 154 -21.63 -10.58 -5.88
C LEU A 154 -23.02 -10.21 -5.36
N ASP A 155 -23.68 -9.28 -6.04
CA ASP A 155 -25.07 -8.90 -5.76
C ASP A 155 -26.01 -10.12 -5.72
N ALA A 156 -25.79 -11.10 -6.61
CA ALA A 156 -26.57 -12.33 -6.68
C ALA A 156 -26.45 -13.22 -5.41
N ASN A 157 -25.32 -13.15 -4.71
CA ASN A 157 -25.10 -13.91 -3.47
C ASN A 157 -25.77 -13.25 -2.26
N ARG A 158 -26.06 -11.94 -2.33
CA ARG A 158 -26.76 -11.17 -1.28
C ARG A 158 -28.25 -11.05 -1.52
N ARG A 159 -28.63 -10.95 -2.79
CA ARG A 159 -30.00 -10.85 -3.26
C ARG A 159 -30.36 -12.22 -3.80
N GLY A 160 -30.69 -13.14 -2.89
CA GLY A 160 -31.28 -14.42 -3.29
C GLY A 160 -32.37 -14.18 -4.33
N SER A 161 -32.47 -15.06 -5.32
CA SER A 161 -33.49 -15.01 -6.38
C SER A 161 -34.82 -14.60 -5.77
N ALA A 162 -35.41 -13.49 -6.23
CA ALA A 162 -36.58 -12.89 -5.59
C ALA A 162 -37.75 -13.89 -5.44
N ALA A 163 -37.86 -14.55 -4.29
CA ALA A 163 -39.04 -15.22 -3.74
C ALA A 163 -38.75 -15.92 -2.39
N ASP A 164 -38.85 -15.20 -1.26
CA ASP A 164 -39.53 -15.75 -0.06
C ASP A 164 -40.02 -14.57 0.82
N PRO A 165 -41.33 -14.25 0.80
CA PRO A 165 -41.91 -13.22 1.64
C PRO A 165 -42.21 -13.79 3.04
N ARG A 166 -41.19 -14.23 3.79
CA ARG A 166 -41.37 -14.68 5.18
C ARG A 166 -40.20 -14.28 6.07
N HIS A 167 -40.09 -12.98 6.31
CA HIS A 167 -39.55 -12.50 7.58
C HIS A 167 -40.24 -11.20 7.97
N GLU A 168 -41.48 -11.32 8.42
CA GLU A 168 -42.11 -10.26 9.22
C GLU A 168 -41.31 -10.12 10.51
N TRP A 169 -40.63 -8.99 10.65
CA TRP A 169 -40.11 -8.54 11.94
C TRP A 169 -41.28 -8.46 12.94
N PRO A 170 -41.16 -9.02 14.17
CA PRO A 170 -42.26 -8.97 15.12
C PRO A 170 -42.61 -7.51 15.42
N ARG A 171 -43.85 -7.11 15.12
CA ARG A 171 -44.41 -5.87 15.66
C ARG A 171 -44.55 -6.07 17.15
N GLU A 172 -43.81 -5.28 17.94
CA GLU A 172 -44.00 -5.21 19.38
C GLU A 172 -45.47 -4.96 19.67
N THR A 173 -46.14 -5.97 20.22
CA THR A 173 -47.49 -5.87 20.72
C THR A 173 -47.45 -4.98 21.95
N GLY A 174 -47.98 -3.77 21.79
CA GLY A 174 -48.27 -2.89 22.91
C GLY A 174 -49.16 -3.61 23.91
N VAL A 175 -48.60 -3.95 25.07
CA VAL A 175 -49.37 -4.30 26.26
C VAL A 175 -49.74 -2.98 26.93
N GLY A 176 -50.95 -2.50 26.63
CA GLY A 176 -51.66 -1.59 27.51
C GLY A 176 -52.30 -2.37 28.66
N GLY A 177 -52.36 -1.76 29.85
CA GLY A 177 -53.32 -2.18 30.87
C GLY A 177 -52.99 -1.84 32.33
N GLY A 178 -53.53 -0.69 32.79
CA GLY A 178 -54.09 -0.38 34.13
C GLY A 178 -53.32 -0.71 35.42
N ARG A 179 -53.39 0.09 36.49
CA ARG A 179 -54.40 1.06 36.95
C ARG A 179 -53.72 2.16 37.75
#